data_AF-A0A1F4UR40-F1
#
_entry.id   AF-A0A1F4UR40-F1
#
_cell.length_a   1.000
_cell.length_b   1.000
_cell.length_c   1.000
_cell.angle_alpha   90.00
_cell.angle_beta   90.00
_cell.angle_gamma   90.00
#
_symmetry.space_group_name_H-M   'P 1'
#
loop_
_entity.id
_entity.type
_entity.pdbx_description
1 polymer ?
#
loop_
_entity_poly.entity_id
_entity_poly.type
_entity_poly.pdbx_seq_one_letter_code
_entity_poly.pdbx_strand_id
1 'polypeptide(L)'
;MGPVFARLKIVNKGFAHIIVVLGLVGIAVATIFILKPSKTSIDNPFQQQNTERVSWEFDNNSKSWRSLGTPPVCREPLVFPSPVDVSLVSGVLYPGQVRGGDYKAHGGFRFDGLENNLVNVYAPMDANLIEAAQHPSAGEFQYVLYFLDDCGIIYKLDHLRELTPKFAEIVSKIPMGGENDTRTTRIRPTVFTKKGELVATKVGLESNKNVFVDFGVYDLRQPNGVSYEGRNYFNIEQWGNHAICWLDNLEEADKVIVKSLPGADGQSGKNSDYCH
;
A
#
# COMPACT_ATOMS: atom_id res chain seq x y z
N MET A 1 37.55 -4.53 38.90
CA MET A 1 38.47 -5.10 37.90
C MET A 1 37.99 -4.62 36.54
N GLY A 2 38.86 -4.03 35.71
CA GLY A 2 38.50 -3.56 34.37
C GLY A 2 39.75 -3.18 33.57
N PRO A 3 39.79 -3.41 32.25
CA PRO A 3 40.91 -3.03 31.41
C PRO A 3 40.73 -1.60 30.88
N VAL A 4 41.75 -0.76 31.03
CA VAL A 4 41.83 0.55 30.37
C VAL A 4 42.84 0.44 29.23
N PHE A 5 42.36 0.64 27.99
CA PHE A 5 43.24 0.89 26.85
C PHE A 5 43.52 2.39 26.73
N ALA A 6 44.79 2.78 26.68
CA ALA A 6 45.21 4.16 26.40
C ALA A 6 46.33 4.17 25.36
N ARG A 7 46.22 5.08 24.38
CA ARG A 7 47.24 5.36 23.35
C ARG A 7 48.19 6.47 23.80
N LEU A 8 49.45 6.45 23.35
CA LEU A 8 50.29 7.62 23.04
C LEU A 8 51.32 7.15 21.98
N LYS A 9 51.44 7.66 20.74
CA LYS A 9 51.74 8.99 20.15
C LYS A 9 53.21 9.48 20.26
N ILE A 10 53.92 9.40 19.11
CA ILE A 10 54.88 10.40 18.54
C ILE A 10 56.26 10.45 19.29
N VAL A 11 57.44 10.52 18.64
CA VAL A 11 58.11 11.72 18.07
C VAL A 11 59.13 11.39 16.94
N ASN A 12 59.23 12.39 16.05
CA ASN A 12 59.96 12.60 14.80
C ASN A 12 61.52 12.72 14.87
N LYS A 13 62.16 12.95 13.70
CA LYS A 13 63.59 13.27 13.34
C LYS A 13 64.37 12.08 12.72
N GLY A 14 65.19 12.25 11.66
CA GLY A 14 65.55 13.45 10.88
C GLY A 14 66.34 13.14 9.58
N PHE A 15 66.72 14.19 8.83
CA PHE A 15 67.38 14.18 7.50
C PHE A 15 68.87 13.72 7.47
N ALA A 16 69.33 13.17 6.33
CA ALA A 16 70.61 13.45 5.59
C ALA A 16 70.89 12.32 4.55
N HIS A 17 70.85 12.57 3.23
CA HIS A 17 71.93 13.07 2.33
C HIS A 17 72.94 12.01 1.79
N ILE A 18 72.94 11.84 0.45
CA ILE A 18 74.05 11.49 -0.49
C ILE A 18 73.47 11.80 -1.90
N ILE A 19 73.87 12.86 -2.61
CA ILE A 19 75.07 13.06 -3.47
C ILE A 19 74.92 12.27 -4.81
N VAL A 20 74.55 12.91 -5.96
CA VAL A 20 75.38 13.69 -6.95
C VAL A 20 76.06 12.74 -7.98
N VAL A 21 76.11 12.91 -9.33
CA VAL A 21 75.67 13.98 -10.28
C VAL A 21 75.79 13.55 -11.78
N LEU A 22 75.06 14.24 -12.69
CA LEU A 22 75.21 14.46 -14.17
C LEU A 22 75.50 13.34 -15.21
N GLY A 23 74.85 13.47 -16.39
CA GLY A 23 75.25 12.89 -17.69
C GLY A 23 74.21 13.12 -18.80
N LEU A 24 74.51 13.91 -19.84
CA LEU A 24 73.55 14.38 -20.88
C LEU A 24 73.62 13.62 -22.23
N VAL A 25 72.50 13.01 -22.67
CA VAL A 25 72.08 12.73 -24.08
C VAL A 25 70.54 12.55 -24.09
N GLY A 26 69.71 12.90 -25.10
CA GLY A 26 69.94 13.70 -26.30
C GLY A 26 68.89 13.53 -27.43
N ILE A 27 67.70 14.15 -27.30
CA ILE A 27 66.66 14.45 -28.34
C ILE A 27 66.07 13.28 -29.18
N ALA A 28 64.76 13.03 -29.04
CA ALA A 28 63.73 12.78 -30.11
C ALA A 28 62.48 12.07 -29.53
N VAL A 29 61.23 12.12 -30.06
CA VAL A 29 60.45 13.00 -30.96
C VAL A 29 58.95 12.57 -30.83
N ALA A 30 58.01 13.47 -31.14
CA ALA A 30 56.60 13.21 -31.53
C ALA A 30 55.60 12.51 -30.56
N THR A 31 54.69 13.34 -30.03
CA THR A 31 53.21 13.15 -30.04
C THR A 31 52.59 11.81 -29.64
N ILE A 32 52.10 11.72 -28.40
CA ILE A 32 50.91 10.94 -28.07
C ILE A 32 49.81 11.91 -27.62
N PHE A 33 48.73 12.00 -28.39
CA PHE A 33 47.50 12.68 -27.98
C PHE A 33 46.83 11.86 -26.86
N ILE A 34 47.15 12.17 -25.60
CA ILE A 34 46.41 11.63 -24.47
C ILE A 34 45.07 12.38 -24.40
N LEU A 35 44.02 11.68 -24.84
CA LEU A 35 42.63 12.09 -24.73
C LEU A 35 42.33 12.52 -23.29
N LYS A 36 41.84 13.74 -23.10
CA LYS A 36 41.25 14.16 -21.82
C LYS A 36 40.12 13.18 -21.50
N PRO A 37 40.06 12.57 -20.31
CA PRO A 37 38.89 11.82 -19.92
C PRO A 37 37.70 12.78 -19.90
N SER A 38 36.68 12.47 -20.71
CA SER A 38 35.39 13.12 -20.58
C SER A 38 34.92 12.97 -19.13
N LYS A 39 34.47 14.05 -18.51
CA LYS A 39 33.77 13.96 -17.23
C LYS A 39 32.43 13.30 -17.50
N THR A 40 32.37 11.99 -17.43
CA THR A 40 31.11 11.26 -17.36
C THR A 40 30.37 11.78 -16.13
N SER A 41 29.28 12.49 -16.35
CA SER A 41 28.34 12.81 -15.28
C SER A 41 27.93 11.49 -14.65
N ILE A 42 28.20 11.30 -13.36
CA ILE A 42 27.56 10.25 -12.60
C ILE A 42 26.17 10.80 -12.30
N ASP A 43 25.25 10.59 -13.24
CA ASP A 43 23.87 11.00 -13.08
C ASP A 43 23.30 10.28 -11.85
N ASN A 44 22.99 11.10 -10.85
CA ASN A 44 22.58 10.65 -9.54
C ASN A 44 21.17 10.04 -9.66
N PRO A 45 20.96 8.73 -9.38
CA PRO A 45 19.70 8.04 -9.69
C PRO A 45 18.48 8.49 -8.85
N PHE A 46 18.63 9.54 -8.04
CA PHE A 46 17.59 10.12 -7.18
C PHE A 46 16.92 11.39 -7.75
N GLN A 47 17.15 11.75 -9.02
CA GLN A 47 16.60 12.94 -9.66
C GLN A 47 15.77 12.64 -10.93
N GLN A 48 15.01 11.53 -10.93
CA GLN A 48 14.12 11.21 -12.06
C GLN A 48 12.76 10.60 -11.67
N GLN A 49 12.06 11.20 -10.70
CA GLN A 49 10.60 11.12 -10.59
C GLN A 49 10.02 12.50 -10.23
N ASN A 50 9.85 13.35 -11.24
CA ASN A 50 8.97 14.51 -11.15
C ASN A 50 8.19 14.74 -12.46
N THR A 51 7.59 13.66 -12.97
CA THR A 51 6.24 13.79 -13.54
C THR A 51 5.32 14.09 -12.36
N GLU A 52 4.62 15.23 -12.37
CA GLU A 52 3.63 15.56 -11.35
C GLU A 52 2.59 14.43 -11.28
N ARG A 53 2.67 13.60 -10.23
CA ARG A 53 1.73 12.48 -10.07
C ARG A 53 0.34 13.04 -9.80
N VAL A 54 -0.63 12.45 -10.48
CA VAL A 54 -2.04 12.83 -10.35
C VAL A 54 -2.48 12.50 -8.93
N SER A 55 -3.08 13.46 -8.26
CA SER A 55 -3.67 13.24 -6.94
C SER A 55 -5.18 13.38 -7.02
N TRP A 56 -5.89 12.70 -6.12
CA TRP A 56 -7.34 12.78 -6.05
C TRP A 56 -7.76 13.36 -4.70
N GLU A 57 -8.77 14.22 -4.74
CA GLU A 57 -9.34 14.85 -3.55
C GLU A 57 -10.87 14.65 -3.53
N PHE A 58 -11.39 14.32 -2.35
CA PHE A 58 -12.82 14.41 -2.08
C PHE A 58 -13.19 15.84 -1.72
N ASP A 59 -14.13 16.42 -2.45
CA ASP A 59 -14.71 17.73 -2.14
C ASP A 59 -15.93 17.56 -1.25
N ASN A 60 -15.80 18.01 0.01
CA ASN A 60 -16.85 17.90 1.02
C ASN A 60 -18.09 18.76 0.72
N ASN A 61 -18.02 19.73 -0.21
CA ASN A 61 -19.15 20.56 -0.59
C ASN A 61 -19.97 19.91 -1.71
N SER A 62 -19.31 19.42 -2.77
CA SER A 62 -19.98 18.76 -3.91
C SER A 62 -20.20 17.26 -3.70
N LYS A 63 -19.65 16.67 -2.64
CA LYS A 63 -19.77 15.24 -2.28
C LYS A 63 -19.26 14.31 -3.38
N SER A 64 -18.18 14.73 -4.03
CA SER A 64 -17.61 14.07 -5.20
C SER A 64 -16.09 14.05 -5.16
N TRP A 65 -15.49 13.07 -5.81
CA TRP A 65 -14.06 13.08 -6.09
C TRP A 65 -13.73 13.95 -7.30
N ARG A 66 -12.52 14.51 -7.28
CA ARG A 66 -11.90 15.19 -8.42
C ARG A 66 -10.42 14.85 -8.49
N SER A 67 -9.87 14.80 -9.70
CA SER A 67 -8.42 14.73 -9.90
C SER A 67 -7.79 16.13 -9.88
N LEU A 68 -6.60 16.23 -9.32
CA LEU A 68 -5.68 17.34 -9.49
C LEU A 68 -4.59 16.89 -10.47
N GLY A 69 -4.56 17.53 -11.64
CA GLY A 69 -3.85 17.03 -12.82
C GLY A 69 -4.74 16.14 -13.70
N THR A 70 -4.16 15.63 -14.78
CA THR A 70 -4.85 14.79 -15.78
C THR A 70 -4.56 13.31 -15.50
N PRO A 71 -5.54 12.50 -15.03
CA PRO A 71 -5.36 11.07 -14.82
C PRO A 71 -4.80 10.35 -16.05
N PRO A 72 -3.85 9.41 -15.90
CA PRO A 72 -3.52 8.48 -16.97
C PRO A 72 -4.75 7.62 -17.30
N VAL A 73 -4.80 7.08 -18.52
CA VAL A 73 -5.83 6.12 -18.90
C VAL A 73 -5.66 4.86 -18.05
N CYS A 74 -6.68 4.51 -17.25
CA CYS A 74 -6.69 3.24 -16.51
C CYS A 74 -6.60 2.05 -17.46
N ARG A 75 -6.08 0.94 -16.96
CA ARG A 75 -6.16 -0.35 -17.65
C ARG A 75 -7.63 -0.79 -17.71
N GLU A 76 -8.12 -1.02 -18.92
CA GLU A 76 -9.42 -1.65 -19.17
C GLU A 76 -9.24 -2.97 -19.94
N PRO A 77 -9.89 -4.07 -19.52
CA PRO A 77 -10.66 -4.20 -18.29
C PRO A 77 -9.77 -4.08 -17.04
N LEU A 78 -10.30 -3.48 -15.96
CA LEU A 78 -9.66 -3.54 -14.65
C LEU A 78 -9.63 -4.99 -14.15
N VAL A 79 -8.42 -5.56 -14.08
CA VAL A 79 -8.16 -6.93 -13.60
C VAL A 79 -6.96 -6.95 -12.66
N PHE A 80 -7.11 -7.60 -11.49
CA PHE A 80 -6.09 -7.74 -10.45
C PHE A 80 -6.18 -9.10 -9.73
N PRO A 81 -5.06 -9.63 -9.18
CA PRO A 81 -5.10 -10.84 -8.34
C PRO A 81 -5.84 -10.57 -7.02
N SER A 82 -6.35 -11.62 -6.39
CA SER A 82 -6.88 -11.53 -5.02
C SER A 82 -5.81 -10.99 -4.05
N PRO A 83 -6.18 -10.16 -3.05
CA PRO A 83 -5.26 -9.74 -1.99
C PRO A 83 -4.89 -10.88 -1.03
N VAL A 84 -5.53 -12.05 -1.12
CA VAL A 84 -5.34 -13.22 -0.24
C VAL A 84 -5.34 -14.52 -1.04
N ASP A 85 -4.76 -15.58 -0.49
CA ASP A 85 -4.88 -16.93 -1.06
C ASP A 85 -6.34 -17.40 -0.99
N VAL A 86 -7.00 -17.44 -2.15
CA VAL A 86 -8.42 -17.82 -2.27
C VAL A 86 -8.68 -19.29 -1.95
N SER A 87 -7.66 -20.16 -1.95
CA SER A 87 -7.81 -21.57 -1.61
C SER A 87 -8.10 -21.80 -0.13
N LEU A 88 -7.83 -20.79 0.71
CA LEU A 88 -8.10 -20.81 2.15
C LEU A 88 -9.49 -20.22 2.51
N VAL A 89 -10.19 -19.61 1.54
CA VAL A 89 -11.42 -18.85 1.79
C VAL A 89 -12.62 -19.80 1.89
N SER A 90 -13.37 -19.70 3.00
CA SER A 90 -14.59 -20.46 3.27
C SER A 90 -15.85 -19.80 2.70
N GLY A 91 -15.84 -18.48 2.55
CA GLY A 91 -16.99 -17.70 2.11
C GLY A 91 -16.66 -16.23 1.86
N VAL A 92 -17.59 -15.52 1.22
CA VAL A 92 -17.39 -14.15 0.74
C VAL A 92 -18.42 -13.22 1.37
N LEU A 93 -17.95 -12.10 1.92
CA LEU A 93 -18.79 -10.95 2.23
C LEU A 93 -18.93 -10.13 0.95
N TYR A 94 -20.13 -10.04 0.38
CA TYR A 94 -20.32 -9.31 -0.87
C TYR A 94 -20.27 -7.80 -0.60
N PRO A 95 -19.64 -6.98 -1.47
CA PRO A 95 -19.73 -5.53 -1.33
C PRO A 95 -21.17 -5.07 -1.59
N GLY A 96 -21.59 -3.95 -0.99
CA GLY A 96 -22.94 -3.38 -1.20
C GLY A 96 -24.04 -4.06 -0.39
N GLN A 97 -23.76 -4.38 0.88
CA GLN A 97 -24.73 -5.01 1.81
C GLN A 97 -24.86 -4.19 3.10
N VAL A 98 -26.04 -4.26 3.74
CA VAL A 98 -26.20 -3.78 5.12
C VAL A 98 -25.77 -4.89 6.08
N ARG A 99 -24.71 -4.68 6.86
CA ARG A 99 -24.18 -5.64 7.84
C ARG A 99 -23.89 -4.95 9.16
N GLY A 100 -24.39 -5.53 10.26
CA GLY A 100 -24.19 -4.96 11.62
C GLY A 100 -24.86 -3.60 11.83
N GLY A 101 -25.93 -3.29 11.09
CA GLY A 101 -26.64 -2.01 11.15
C GLY A 101 -26.07 -0.89 10.28
N ASP A 102 -24.98 -1.13 9.56
CA ASP A 102 -24.29 -0.16 8.71
C ASP A 102 -24.13 -0.68 7.26
N TYR A 103 -24.02 0.22 6.29
CA TYR A 103 -23.84 -0.14 4.89
C TYR A 103 -22.37 -0.35 4.56
N LYS A 104 -22.06 -1.56 4.12
CA LYS A 104 -20.70 -1.96 3.75
C LYS A 104 -20.55 -1.89 2.24
N ALA A 105 -20.04 -0.74 1.78
CA ALA A 105 -19.57 -0.53 0.42
C ALA A 105 -18.30 -1.34 0.07
N HIS A 106 -17.78 -2.12 1.02
CA HIS A 106 -16.72 -3.10 0.80
C HIS A 106 -17.24 -4.50 1.11
N GLY A 107 -16.60 -5.48 0.50
CA GLY A 107 -16.81 -6.90 0.77
C GLY A 107 -15.71 -7.42 1.69
N GLY A 108 -15.40 -8.71 1.58
CA GLY A 108 -14.34 -9.34 2.34
C GLY A 108 -14.31 -10.85 2.16
N PHE A 109 -13.29 -11.48 2.74
CA PHE A 109 -13.07 -12.91 2.70
C PHE A 109 -13.16 -13.49 4.10
N ARG A 110 -13.86 -14.62 4.24
CA ARG A 110 -13.98 -15.41 5.47
C ARG A 110 -13.06 -16.62 5.41
N PHE A 111 -12.44 -16.97 6.53
CA PHE A 111 -11.54 -18.12 6.64
C PHE A 111 -11.95 -19.01 7.82
N ASP A 112 -13.24 -19.32 7.92
CA ASP A 112 -13.86 -19.98 9.08
C ASP A 112 -13.33 -21.41 9.34
N GLY A 113 -12.59 -21.98 8.38
CA GLY A 113 -11.89 -23.26 8.51
C GLY A 113 -10.46 -23.18 9.07
N LEU A 114 -9.90 -21.98 9.28
CA LEU A 114 -8.54 -21.83 9.83
C LEU A 114 -8.55 -21.88 11.36
N GLU A 115 -7.58 -22.58 11.95
CA GLU A 115 -7.43 -22.68 13.41
C GLU A 115 -6.83 -21.41 14.05
N ASN A 116 -6.27 -20.51 13.24
CA ASN A 116 -5.54 -19.31 13.64
C ASN A 116 -5.67 -18.20 12.59
N ASN A 117 -5.25 -16.99 12.95
CA ASN A 117 -5.42 -15.77 12.16
C ASN A 117 -4.29 -15.49 11.14
N LEU A 118 -3.41 -16.47 10.85
CA LEU A 118 -2.27 -16.31 9.93
C LEU A 118 -2.72 -16.32 8.46
N VAL A 119 -3.20 -15.17 7.99
CA VAL A 119 -3.51 -14.91 6.58
C VAL A 119 -2.62 -13.79 6.08
N ASN A 120 -1.80 -14.09 5.08
CA ASN A 120 -1.02 -13.08 4.37
C ASN A 120 -1.95 -12.24 3.47
N VAL A 121 -1.80 -10.92 3.54
CA VAL A 121 -2.54 -9.97 2.71
C VAL A 121 -1.56 -9.18 1.84
N TYR A 122 -1.81 -9.15 0.54
CA TYR A 122 -0.96 -8.54 -0.48
C TYR A 122 -1.66 -7.37 -1.18
N ALA A 123 -0.87 -6.44 -1.71
CA ALA A 123 -1.35 -5.36 -2.57
C ALA A 123 -1.81 -5.91 -3.95
N PRO A 124 -3.09 -5.80 -4.33
CA PRO A 124 -3.60 -6.31 -5.62
C PRO A 124 -3.12 -5.48 -6.82
N MET A 125 -2.70 -4.23 -6.62
CA MET A 125 -2.18 -3.35 -7.67
C MET A 125 -1.15 -2.35 -7.14
N ASP A 126 -0.35 -1.80 -8.06
CA ASP A 126 0.49 -0.64 -7.77
C ASP A 126 -0.39 0.52 -7.33
N ALA A 127 -0.07 1.16 -6.21
CA ALA A 127 -0.83 2.29 -5.66
C ALA A 127 -0.01 3.02 -4.58
N ASN A 128 -0.52 4.15 -4.09
CA ASN A 128 0.05 4.86 -2.96
C ASN A 128 -0.90 4.78 -1.76
N LEU A 129 -0.39 4.44 -0.57
CA LEU A 129 -1.14 4.56 0.68
C LEU A 129 -1.44 6.05 0.92
N ILE A 130 -2.73 6.42 0.91
CA ILE A 130 -3.21 7.80 1.05
C ILE A 130 -3.90 8.07 2.39
N GLU A 131 -4.56 7.07 2.97
CA GLU A 131 -5.28 7.18 4.23
C GLU A 131 -5.16 5.88 5.01
N ALA A 132 -5.06 5.98 6.34
CA ALA A 132 -5.02 4.84 7.24
C ALA A 132 -5.73 5.13 8.57
N ALA A 133 -6.21 4.10 9.24
CA ALA A 133 -6.67 4.17 10.64
C ALA A 133 -6.01 3.07 11.47
N GLN A 134 -5.86 3.31 12.76
CA GLN A 134 -5.56 2.29 13.76
C GLN A 134 -6.51 2.46 14.94
N HIS A 135 -7.11 1.37 15.40
CA HIS A 135 -8.06 1.39 16.51
C HIS A 135 -8.11 0.02 17.21
N PRO A 136 -8.54 -0.04 18.48
CA PRO A 136 -8.94 -1.30 19.09
C PRO A 136 -10.31 -1.75 18.55
N SER A 137 -10.51 -3.07 18.49
CA SER A 137 -11.78 -3.75 18.24
C SER A 137 -11.80 -5.03 19.08
N ALA A 138 -12.79 -5.19 19.95
CA ALA A 138 -12.82 -6.23 20.98
C ALA A 138 -11.56 -6.23 21.88
N GLY A 139 -10.93 -5.06 22.07
CA GLY A 139 -9.67 -4.91 22.80
C GLY A 139 -8.41 -5.34 22.03
N GLU A 140 -8.52 -5.67 20.75
CA GLU A 140 -7.42 -6.09 19.88
C GLU A 140 -7.13 -5.02 18.83
N PHE A 141 -5.85 -4.71 18.55
CA PHE A 141 -5.52 -3.69 17.54
C PHE A 141 -5.90 -4.15 16.14
N GLN A 142 -6.52 -3.23 15.38
CA GLN A 142 -6.91 -3.40 13.98
C GLN A 142 -6.45 -2.18 13.16
N TYR A 143 -6.24 -2.41 11.87
CA TYR A 143 -5.79 -1.38 10.93
C TYR A 143 -6.64 -1.36 9.66
N VAL A 144 -6.95 -0.14 9.22
CA VAL A 144 -7.60 0.17 7.94
C VAL A 144 -6.58 0.89 7.06
N LEU A 145 -6.44 0.48 5.79
CA LEU A 145 -5.51 1.07 4.83
C LEU A 145 -6.23 1.32 3.49
N TYR A 146 -6.15 2.55 2.97
CA TYR A 146 -6.66 2.94 1.64
C TYR A 146 -5.52 3.32 0.71
N PHE A 147 -5.45 2.62 -0.42
CA PHE A 147 -4.42 2.80 -1.43
C PHE A 147 -5.06 3.32 -2.72
N LEU A 148 -4.48 4.36 -3.31
CA LEU A 148 -4.93 5.02 -4.53
C LEU A 148 -3.89 4.90 -5.64
N ASP A 149 -4.30 4.39 -6.80
CA ASP A 149 -3.56 4.52 -8.06
C ASP A 149 -3.83 5.87 -8.74
N ASP A 150 -2.84 6.39 -9.46
CA ASP A 150 -2.88 7.69 -10.13
C ASP A 150 -4.07 7.80 -11.13
N CYS A 151 -4.53 6.69 -11.71
CA CYS A 151 -5.66 6.66 -12.65
C CYS A 151 -7.05 6.81 -11.98
N GLY A 152 -7.14 6.73 -10.64
CA GLY A 152 -8.39 6.94 -9.88
C GLY A 152 -9.05 5.68 -9.33
N ILE A 153 -8.33 4.56 -9.23
CA ILE A 153 -8.81 3.36 -8.55
C ILE A 153 -8.27 3.31 -7.12
N ILE A 154 -9.15 3.06 -6.16
CA ILE A 154 -8.79 2.80 -4.77
C ILE A 154 -9.04 1.34 -4.41
N TYR A 155 -8.13 0.74 -3.66
CA TYR A 155 -8.43 -0.46 -2.86
C TYR A 155 -8.28 -0.19 -1.37
N LYS A 156 -9.20 -0.79 -0.59
CA LYS A 156 -9.25 -0.77 0.87
C LYS A 156 -8.92 -2.15 1.41
N LEU A 157 -8.03 -2.20 2.39
CA LEU A 157 -7.77 -3.37 3.23
C LEU A 157 -8.12 -3.00 4.68
N ASP A 158 -8.93 -3.83 5.34
CA ASP A 158 -9.48 -3.57 6.67
C ASP A 158 -9.57 -4.87 7.47
N HIS A 159 -9.68 -4.77 8.80
CA HIS A 159 -9.47 -5.85 9.74
C HIS A 159 -8.09 -6.51 9.59
N LEU A 160 -7.07 -5.71 9.25
CA LEU A 160 -5.67 -6.13 9.34
C LEU A 160 -5.22 -6.10 10.80
N ARG A 161 -4.48 -7.10 11.25
CA ARG A 161 -4.08 -7.27 12.65
C ARG A 161 -2.57 -7.13 12.86
N GLU A 162 -1.78 -7.78 12.02
CA GLU A 162 -0.31 -7.77 12.11
C GLU A 162 0.24 -7.27 10.77
N LEU A 163 0.68 -6.01 10.74
CA LEU A 163 1.22 -5.37 9.55
C LEU A 163 2.69 -5.72 9.36
N THR A 164 3.16 -5.71 8.10
CA THR A 164 4.61 -5.76 7.84
C THR A 164 5.31 -4.49 8.37
N PRO A 165 6.63 -4.54 8.68
CA PRO A 165 7.32 -3.43 9.33
C PRO A 165 7.16 -2.07 8.64
N LYS A 166 7.09 -2.04 7.29
CA LYS A 166 6.82 -0.83 6.50
C LYS A 166 5.51 -0.16 6.92
N PHE A 167 4.41 -0.91 6.95
CA PHE A 167 3.09 -0.35 7.26
C PHE A 167 2.92 -0.10 8.76
N ALA A 168 3.48 -0.96 9.61
CA ALA A 168 3.54 -0.75 11.06
C ALA A 168 4.24 0.58 11.43
N GLU A 169 5.36 0.92 10.77
CA GLU A 169 6.07 2.19 10.98
C GLU A 169 5.28 3.41 10.49
N ILE A 170 4.41 3.26 9.49
CA ILE A 170 3.56 4.34 9.00
C ILE A 170 2.40 4.58 9.97
N VAL A 171 1.67 3.53 10.36
CA VAL A 171 0.50 3.68 11.24
C VAL A 171 0.89 4.07 12.67
N SER A 172 2.09 3.74 13.14
CA SER A 172 2.57 4.19 14.47
C SER A 172 2.68 5.72 14.61
N LYS A 173 2.61 6.46 13.49
CA LYS A 173 2.71 7.93 13.43
C LYS A 173 1.36 8.64 13.33
N ILE A 174 0.25 7.92 13.17
CA ILE A 174 -1.11 8.50 13.16
C ILE A 174 -1.80 8.33 14.53
N PRO A 175 -2.83 9.13 14.86
CA PRO A 175 -3.58 8.96 16.12
C PRO A 175 -4.16 7.55 16.28
N MET A 176 -4.24 7.08 17.53
CA MET A 176 -5.02 5.89 17.89
C MET A 176 -6.49 6.28 18.07
N GLY A 177 -7.37 5.59 17.33
CA GLY A 177 -8.82 5.75 17.46
C GLY A 177 -9.37 5.15 18.76
N GLY A 178 -10.62 5.49 19.07
CA GLY A 178 -11.40 4.78 20.10
C GLY A 178 -11.80 3.36 19.66
N GLU A 179 -12.46 2.63 20.56
CA GLU A 179 -13.02 1.30 20.27
C GLU A 179 -13.95 1.34 19.04
N ASN A 180 -13.59 0.58 18.00
CA ASN A 180 -14.22 0.52 16.67
C ASN A 180 -14.25 1.85 15.89
N ASP A 181 -13.37 2.81 16.21
CA ASP A 181 -13.26 4.09 15.51
C ASP A 181 -12.42 3.98 14.22
N THR A 182 -13.09 3.66 13.11
CA THR A 182 -12.46 3.47 11.79
C THR A 182 -12.14 4.77 11.03
N ARG A 183 -12.23 5.95 11.70
CA ARG A 183 -11.96 7.24 11.04
C ARG A 183 -10.48 7.35 10.64
N THR A 184 -10.26 7.66 9.37
CA THR A 184 -8.92 7.68 8.77
C THR A 184 -8.16 8.98 9.01
N THR A 185 -6.83 8.87 8.99
CA THR A 185 -5.86 9.95 8.92
C THR A 185 -5.17 9.93 7.56
N ARG A 186 -5.02 11.10 6.93
CA ARG A 186 -4.29 11.23 5.65
C ARG A 186 -2.78 11.00 5.83
N ILE A 187 -2.22 10.15 4.98
CA ILE A 187 -0.79 9.83 4.95
C ILE A 187 -0.07 10.79 4.01
N ARG A 188 0.83 11.62 4.56
CA ARG A 188 1.63 12.60 3.84
C ARG A 188 3.10 12.55 4.31
N PRO A 189 4.09 12.37 3.40
CA PRO A 189 3.93 12.02 1.99
C PRO A 189 3.25 10.64 1.83
N THR A 190 2.57 10.44 0.71
CA THR A 190 1.90 9.17 0.39
C THR A 190 2.94 8.08 0.10
N VAL A 191 2.70 6.83 0.49
CA VAL A 191 3.72 5.77 0.40
C VAL A 191 3.39 4.80 -0.73
N PHE A 192 4.23 4.80 -1.77
CA PHE A 192 4.11 3.86 -2.88
C PHE A 192 4.22 2.41 -2.41
N THR A 193 3.35 1.56 -2.95
CA THR A 193 3.23 0.14 -2.66
C THR A 193 3.08 -0.60 -3.98
N LYS A 194 3.89 -1.65 -4.17
CA LYS A 194 3.94 -2.40 -5.42
C LYS A 194 2.89 -3.52 -5.45
N LYS A 195 2.32 -3.85 -6.61
CA LYS A 195 1.52 -5.08 -6.77
C LYS A 195 2.31 -6.30 -6.26
N GLY A 196 1.68 -7.12 -5.42
CA GLY A 196 2.28 -8.30 -4.81
C GLY A 196 3.14 -8.01 -3.57
N GLU A 197 3.23 -6.75 -3.11
CA GLU A 197 3.89 -6.42 -1.85
C GLU A 197 3.05 -6.91 -0.65
N LEU A 198 3.70 -7.55 0.32
CA LEU A 198 3.05 -8.05 1.53
C LEU A 198 2.71 -6.90 2.49
N VAL A 199 1.43 -6.77 2.82
CA VAL A 199 0.87 -5.70 3.67
C VAL A 199 0.69 -6.18 5.11
N ALA A 200 0.15 -7.38 5.30
CA ALA A 200 -0.11 -7.97 6.62
C ALA A 200 0.14 -9.48 6.65
N THR A 201 0.43 -10.01 7.83
CA THR A 201 0.63 -11.45 8.14
C THR A 201 -0.50 -12.04 8.97
N LYS A 202 -1.36 -11.19 9.57
CA LYS A 202 -2.57 -11.61 10.30
C LYS A 202 -3.75 -10.68 10.05
N VAL A 203 -4.95 -11.25 10.18
CA VAL A 203 -6.24 -10.57 9.96
C VAL A 203 -7.26 -10.90 11.05
N GLY A 204 -8.27 -10.06 11.21
CA GLY A 204 -9.38 -10.26 12.14
C GLY A 204 -9.00 -10.32 13.63
N LEU A 205 -9.80 -11.07 14.37
CA LEU A 205 -9.78 -11.12 15.84
C LEU A 205 -9.34 -12.52 16.30
N GLU A 206 -8.33 -12.60 17.17
CA GLU A 206 -7.84 -13.88 17.72
C GLU A 206 -8.71 -14.29 18.93
N SER A 207 -9.24 -13.32 19.70
CA SER A 207 -10.02 -13.58 20.93
C SER A 207 -11.22 -14.51 20.77
N ASN A 208 -11.85 -14.50 19.59
CA ASN A 208 -13.01 -15.29 19.23
C ASN A 208 -12.80 -16.14 17.96
N LYS A 209 -11.54 -16.29 17.51
CA LYS A 209 -11.15 -16.97 16.25
C LYS A 209 -11.90 -16.46 15.01
N ASN A 210 -12.28 -15.18 14.98
CA ASN A 210 -12.96 -14.59 13.84
C ASN A 210 -11.92 -14.19 12.78
N VAL A 211 -11.59 -15.12 11.88
CA VAL A 211 -10.60 -14.94 10.81
C VAL A 211 -11.27 -14.42 9.54
N PHE A 212 -11.06 -13.14 9.23
CA PHE A 212 -11.59 -12.48 8.05
C PHE A 212 -10.76 -11.25 7.69
N VAL A 213 -10.82 -10.82 6.44
CA VAL A 213 -10.29 -9.53 5.98
C VAL A 213 -11.35 -8.83 5.15
N ASP A 214 -11.54 -7.53 5.39
CA ASP A 214 -12.47 -6.70 4.62
C ASP A 214 -11.73 -6.07 3.43
N PHE A 215 -12.31 -6.22 2.23
CA PHE A 215 -11.73 -5.79 0.97
C PHE A 215 -12.75 -4.97 0.16
N GLY A 216 -12.36 -3.76 -0.24
CA GLY A 216 -13.18 -2.88 -1.07
C GLY A 216 -12.37 -2.34 -2.24
N VAL A 217 -13.04 -2.12 -3.38
CA VAL A 217 -12.46 -1.43 -4.54
C VAL A 217 -13.44 -0.35 -4.99
N TYR A 218 -12.90 0.81 -5.34
CA TYR A 218 -13.67 2.00 -5.69
C TYR A 218 -13.10 2.63 -6.95
N ASP A 219 -13.98 3.01 -7.86
CA ASP A 219 -13.65 3.72 -9.09
C ASP A 219 -14.07 5.20 -8.95
N LEU A 220 -13.09 6.08 -8.70
CA LEU A 220 -13.36 7.50 -8.48
C LEU A 220 -13.80 8.25 -9.75
N ARG A 221 -13.66 7.63 -10.92
CA ARG A 221 -13.95 8.24 -12.23
C ARG A 221 -15.46 8.37 -12.48
N GLN A 222 -16.28 7.54 -11.84
CA GLN A 222 -17.71 7.42 -12.10
C GLN A 222 -18.46 6.92 -10.84
N PRO A 223 -19.73 7.31 -10.64
CA PRO A 223 -20.55 6.74 -9.59
C PRO A 223 -21.02 5.33 -9.97
N ASN A 224 -21.30 4.48 -8.98
CA ASN A 224 -21.72 3.08 -9.15
C ASN A 224 -23.21 2.89 -9.51
N GLY A 225 -23.96 3.98 -9.71
CA GLY A 225 -25.37 3.96 -10.12
C GLY A 225 -26.39 3.63 -9.03
N VAL A 226 -25.96 3.36 -7.79
CA VAL A 226 -26.84 3.00 -6.68
C VAL A 226 -27.50 4.25 -6.08
N SER A 227 -28.81 4.24 -5.90
CA SER A 227 -29.51 5.30 -5.16
C SER A 227 -29.41 5.08 -3.65
N TYR A 228 -28.81 6.04 -2.95
CA TYR A 228 -28.72 6.07 -1.49
C TYR A 228 -29.74 7.02 -0.84
N GLU A 229 -30.76 7.44 -1.58
CA GLU A 229 -31.80 8.35 -1.08
C GLU A 229 -32.51 7.76 0.17
N GLY A 230 -32.65 8.57 1.22
CA GLY A 230 -33.19 8.14 2.51
C GLY A 230 -32.27 7.24 3.35
N ARG A 231 -31.09 6.84 2.85
CA ARG A 231 -30.16 5.92 3.51
C ARG A 231 -29.02 6.67 4.23
N ASN A 232 -29.23 7.01 5.50
CA ASN A 232 -28.25 7.73 6.33
C ASN A 232 -27.15 6.80 6.89
N TYR A 233 -26.21 6.41 6.02
CA TYR A 233 -25.03 5.62 6.40
C TYR A 233 -23.74 6.44 6.32
N PHE A 234 -22.75 6.07 7.13
CA PHE A 234 -21.47 6.78 7.18
C PHE A 234 -20.64 6.53 5.90
N ASN A 235 -19.89 7.53 5.46
CA ASN A 235 -18.99 7.48 4.30
C ASN A 235 -19.58 7.00 2.94
N ILE A 236 -20.91 6.99 2.77
CA ILE A 236 -21.52 6.73 1.44
C ILE A 236 -21.02 7.73 0.41
N GLU A 237 -21.04 9.02 0.74
CA GLU A 237 -20.64 10.09 -0.16
C GLU A 237 -19.17 9.96 -0.59
N GLN A 238 -18.28 9.61 0.34
CA GLN A 238 -16.84 9.51 0.09
C GLN A 238 -16.44 8.19 -0.59
N TRP A 239 -17.02 7.05 -0.19
CA TRP A 239 -16.61 5.74 -0.70
C TRP A 239 -17.77 4.96 -1.35
N GLY A 240 -18.94 4.93 -0.71
CA GLY A 240 -20.10 4.14 -1.16
C GLY A 240 -20.59 4.44 -2.58
N ASN A 241 -20.58 5.71 -2.98
CA ASN A 241 -20.97 6.16 -4.33
C ASN A 241 -20.04 5.65 -5.43
N HIS A 242 -18.82 5.22 -5.11
CA HIS A 242 -17.78 4.82 -6.07
C HIS A 242 -17.43 3.32 -6.00
N ALA A 243 -18.08 2.56 -5.11
CA ALA A 243 -17.74 1.15 -4.89
C ALA A 243 -18.19 0.27 -6.05
N ILE A 244 -17.29 -0.60 -6.54
CA ILE A 244 -17.54 -1.51 -7.67
C ILE A 244 -17.65 -2.96 -7.20
N CYS A 245 -18.27 -3.82 -8.02
CA CYS A 245 -18.27 -5.25 -7.78
C CYS A 245 -16.88 -5.87 -8.07
N TRP A 246 -15.96 -5.74 -7.11
CA TRP A 246 -14.58 -6.22 -7.25
C TRP A 246 -14.46 -7.74 -7.55
N LEU A 247 -15.53 -8.52 -7.30
CA LEU A 247 -15.63 -9.92 -7.68
C LEU A 247 -15.50 -10.12 -9.20
N ASP A 248 -15.90 -9.14 -10.02
CA ASP A 248 -15.77 -9.18 -11.48
C ASP A 248 -14.36 -8.83 -11.97
N ASN A 249 -13.59 -8.14 -11.14
CA ASN A 249 -12.25 -7.62 -11.45
C ASN A 249 -11.11 -8.53 -10.98
N LEU A 250 -11.41 -9.67 -10.35
CA LEU A 250 -10.40 -10.67 -10.02
C LEU A 250 -9.80 -11.31 -11.28
N GLU A 251 -8.52 -11.70 -11.22
CA GLU A 251 -7.91 -12.62 -12.19
C GLU A 251 -8.72 -13.94 -12.26
N GLU A 252 -8.86 -14.53 -13.46
CA GLU A 252 -9.95 -15.48 -13.73
C GLU A 252 -9.92 -16.75 -12.86
N ALA A 253 -8.73 -17.22 -12.47
CA ALA A 253 -8.58 -18.35 -11.57
C ALA A 253 -9.20 -18.07 -10.18
N ASP A 254 -8.92 -16.90 -9.61
CA ASP A 254 -9.46 -16.47 -8.32
C ASP A 254 -10.95 -16.18 -8.43
N LYS A 255 -11.37 -15.51 -9.52
CA LYS A 255 -12.77 -15.16 -9.79
C LYS A 255 -13.70 -16.38 -9.76
N VAL A 256 -13.32 -17.45 -10.45
CA VAL A 256 -14.11 -18.69 -10.53
C VAL A 256 -14.30 -19.30 -9.14
N ILE A 257 -13.23 -19.36 -8.34
CA ILE A 257 -13.27 -19.86 -6.96
C ILE A 257 -14.19 -18.96 -6.12
N VAL A 258 -13.87 -17.67 -6.05
CA VAL A 258 -14.57 -16.69 -5.19
C VAL A 258 -16.06 -16.58 -5.52
N LYS A 259 -16.46 -16.59 -6.81
CA LYS A 259 -17.87 -16.57 -7.20
C LYS A 259 -18.62 -17.87 -6.87
N SER A 260 -17.92 -19.00 -6.79
CA SER A 260 -18.52 -20.30 -6.41
C SER A 260 -18.81 -20.42 -4.91
N LEU A 261 -18.00 -19.79 -4.06
CA LEU A 261 -18.13 -19.81 -2.60
C LEU A 261 -19.47 -19.26 -2.10
N PRO A 262 -19.95 -19.66 -0.90
CA PRO A 262 -21.16 -19.10 -0.31
C PRO A 262 -21.00 -17.62 0.07
N GLY A 263 -22.11 -16.89 0.07
CA GLY A 263 -22.18 -15.58 0.72
C GLY A 263 -22.22 -15.78 2.24
N ALA A 264 -21.40 -15.02 2.98
CA ALA A 264 -21.01 -15.36 4.35
C ALA A 264 -21.29 -14.25 5.38
N ASP A 265 -22.25 -13.37 5.11
CA ASP A 265 -22.74 -12.36 6.08
C ASP A 265 -23.77 -12.93 7.08
N GLY A 266 -24.25 -14.15 6.85
CA GLY A 266 -25.24 -14.84 7.67
C GLY A 266 -26.68 -14.34 7.52
N GLN A 267 -26.97 -13.42 6.58
CA GLN A 267 -28.30 -12.79 6.42
C GLN A 267 -28.69 -12.60 4.94
N SER A 268 -27.90 -11.83 4.20
CA SER A 268 -28.15 -11.44 2.80
C SER A 268 -27.58 -12.46 1.80
N GLY A 269 -26.64 -13.30 2.23
CA GLY A 269 -25.94 -14.24 1.37
C GLY A 269 -25.17 -13.53 0.26
N LYS A 270 -25.57 -13.77 -1.00
CA LYS A 270 -24.98 -13.15 -2.19
C LYS A 270 -25.72 -11.88 -2.65
N ASN A 271 -26.83 -11.50 -2.01
CA ASN A 271 -27.59 -10.31 -2.38
C ASN A 271 -26.73 -9.06 -2.18
N SER A 272 -26.70 -8.17 -3.16
CA SER A 272 -25.89 -6.95 -3.16
C SER A 272 -26.58 -5.88 -4.01
N ASP A 273 -26.40 -4.60 -3.64
CA ASP A 273 -26.90 -3.45 -4.40
C ASP A 273 -26.24 -3.32 -5.80
N TYR A 274 -25.06 -3.92 -6.04
CA TYR A 274 -24.30 -3.73 -7.29
C TYR A 274 -23.41 -4.92 -7.73
N CYS A 275 -23.41 -6.04 -7.00
CA CYS A 275 -22.90 -7.32 -7.51
C CYS A 275 -24.07 -8.21 -7.96
N HIS A 276 -24.02 -8.69 -9.20
CA HIS A 276 -25.09 -9.46 -9.84
C HIS A 276 -24.54 -10.71 -10.57
#